data_AF-A0A1H3KB33-F1
#
_entry.id   AF-A0A1H3KB33-F1
#
_cell.length_a   1.000
_cell.length_b   1.000
_cell.length_c   1.000
_cell.angle_alpha   90.00
_cell.angle_beta   90.00
_cell.angle_gamma   90.00
#
_symmetry.space_group_name_H-M   'P 1'
#
loop_
_entity.id
_entity.type
_entity.pdbx_description
1 polymer ?
#
loop_
_entity_poly.entity_id
_entity_poly.type
_entity_poly.pdbx_seq_one_letter_code
_entity_poly.pdbx_strand_id
1 'polypeptide(L)'
;MYAYLDDGTFDLLGMNYILEKGIELSAGHFQPEAYINFVKEPDFGCEGRPEGKPIFAELEVYTLKGPKVLLAALQTLDETGLYDQMWVGYLKKKDGTIAFVSCRDGVDEYTVVDKKQWDNLKVKTI
;
A
#
# COMPACT_ATOMS: atom_id res chain seq x y z
N MET A 1 5.44 -14.99 0.63
CA MET A 1 4.51 -13.84 0.73
C MET A 1 3.97 -13.84 2.14
N TYR A 2 3.81 -12.67 2.76
CA TYR A 2 3.33 -12.57 4.14
C TYR A 2 1.80 -12.47 4.20
N ALA A 3 1.18 -11.93 3.15
CA ALA A 3 -0.27 -11.72 3.10
C ALA A 3 -1.04 -12.92 2.51
N TYR A 4 -0.34 -13.93 2.00
CA TYR A 4 -0.92 -15.08 1.31
C TYR A 4 -0.29 -16.38 1.81
N LEU A 5 -1.11 -17.42 1.96
CA LEU A 5 -0.66 -18.79 2.19
C LEU A 5 0.00 -19.37 0.92
N ASP A 6 0.69 -20.49 1.07
CA ASP A 6 1.37 -21.18 -0.03
C ASP A 6 0.43 -21.61 -1.17
N ASP A 7 -0.88 -21.77 -0.86
CA ASP A 7 -1.91 -22.10 -1.84
C ASP A 7 -2.54 -20.88 -2.53
N GLY A 8 -2.06 -19.67 -2.21
CA GLY A 8 -2.57 -18.40 -2.75
C GLY A 8 -3.83 -17.87 -2.05
N THR A 9 -4.27 -18.50 -0.96
CA THR A 9 -5.36 -17.97 -0.13
C THR A 9 -4.89 -16.72 0.61
N PHE A 10 -5.70 -15.66 0.58
CA PHE A 10 -5.44 -14.43 1.32
C PHE A 10 -5.54 -14.69 2.84
N ASP A 11 -4.44 -14.47 3.57
CA ASP A 11 -4.33 -14.77 4.99
C ASP A 11 -4.55 -13.52 5.86
N LEU A 12 -5.81 -13.26 6.18
CA LEU A 12 -6.20 -12.14 7.05
C LEU A 12 -5.58 -12.22 8.45
N LEU A 13 -5.38 -13.43 9.00
CA LEU A 13 -4.85 -13.61 10.34
C LEU A 13 -3.33 -13.36 10.36
N GLY A 14 -2.61 -13.95 9.41
CA GLY A 14 -1.18 -13.69 9.20
C GLY A 14 -0.91 -12.23 8.92
N MET A 15 -1.73 -11.59 8.08
CA MET A 15 -1.62 -10.16 7.80
C MET A 15 -1.78 -9.29 9.06
N ASN A 16 -2.76 -9.57 9.92
CA ASN A 16 -2.91 -8.85 11.18
C ASN A 16 -1.70 -9.03 12.10
N TYR A 17 -1.17 -10.25 12.18
CA TYR A 17 0.06 -10.51 12.93
C TYR A 17 1.24 -9.68 12.40
N ILE A 18 1.40 -9.59 11.08
CA ILE A 18 2.47 -8.80 10.45
C ILE A 18 2.28 -7.30 10.68
N LEU A 19 1.05 -6.80 10.61
CA LEU A 19 0.73 -5.41 10.96
C LEU A 19 1.07 -5.07 12.42
N GLU A 20 0.98 -6.03 13.35
CA GLU A 20 1.35 -5.83 14.74
C GLU A 20 2.84 -5.99 15.02
N LYS A 21 3.51 -6.93 14.35
CA LYS A 21 4.90 -7.33 14.66
C LYS A 21 5.96 -6.70 13.78
N GLY A 22 5.59 -6.27 12.58
CA GLY A 22 6.53 -5.80 11.58
C GLY A 22 7.22 -6.92 10.78
N ILE A 23 8.08 -6.48 9.87
CA ILE A 23 8.84 -7.30 8.92
C ILE A 23 10.32 -6.92 9.07
N GLU A 24 11.19 -7.91 9.18
CA GLU A 24 12.64 -7.70 9.13
C GLU A 24 13.12 -7.64 7.67
N LEU A 25 13.61 -6.48 7.25
CA LEU A 25 14.25 -6.26 5.95
C LEU A 25 15.77 -6.18 6.16
N SER A 26 16.56 -6.43 5.11
CA SER A 26 18.03 -6.28 5.20
C SER A 26 18.44 -4.85 5.60
N ALA A 27 17.62 -3.85 5.25
CA ALA A 27 17.82 -2.45 5.57
C ALA A 27 17.46 -2.07 7.02
N GLY A 28 16.65 -2.86 7.72
CA GLY A 28 16.17 -2.58 9.08
C GLY A 28 14.79 -3.17 9.37
N HIS A 29 14.20 -2.74 10.49
CA HIS A 29 12.89 -3.21 10.92
C HIS A 29 11.78 -2.34 10.31
N PHE A 30 10.88 -2.95 9.55
CA PHE A 30 9.74 -2.30 8.92
C PHE A 30 8.47 -2.56 9.74
N GLN A 31 7.81 -1.48 10.17
CA GLN A 31 6.51 -1.49 10.83
C GLN A 31 5.43 -1.07 9.83
N PRO A 32 4.63 -2.01 9.28
CA PRO A 32 3.56 -1.67 8.36
C PRO A 32 2.43 -0.92 9.09
N GLU A 33 1.85 0.06 8.40
CA GLU A 33 0.57 0.67 8.77
C GLU A 33 -0.59 0.10 7.96
N ALA A 34 -0.29 -0.37 6.75
CA ALA A 34 -1.27 -0.82 5.79
C ALA A 34 -0.70 -1.84 4.79
N TYR A 35 -1.61 -2.63 4.23
CA TYR A 35 -1.37 -3.49 3.08
C TYR A 35 -2.32 -3.13 1.94
N ILE A 36 -1.79 -2.84 0.76
CA ILE A 36 -2.54 -2.64 -0.47
C ILE A 36 -2.67 -4.00 -1.13
N ASN A 37 -3.88 -4.56 -1.11
CA ASN A 37 -4.14 -5.83 -1.74
C ASN A 37 -4.26 -5.67 -3.27
N PHE A 38 -5.05 -4.68 -3.67
CA PHE A 38 -5.39 -4.46 -5.07
C PHE A 38 -5.60 -2.97 -5.38
N VAL A 39 -5.13 -2.53 -6.54
CA VAL A 39 -5.31 -1.20 -7.10
C VAL A 39 -6.21 -1.33 -8.34
N LYS A 40 -7.44 -0.85 -8.20
CA LYS A 40 -8.40 -0.77 -9.29
C LYS A 40 -8.25 0.56 -10.00
N GLU A 41 -7.55 0.55 -11.12
CA GLU A 41 -7.55 1.68 -12.03
C GLU A 41 -8.93 1.90 -12.68
N PRO A 42 -9.31 3.16 -12.95
CA PRO A 42 -10.59 3.47 -13.56
C PRO A 42 -10.60 3.03 -15.03
N ASP A 43 -11.60 2.25 -15.41
CA ASP A 43 -11.86 1.87 -16.79
C ASP A 43 -12.79 2.91 -17.44
N PHE A 44 -12.35 3.49 -18.55
CA PHE A 44 -13.08 4.51 -19.30
C PHE A 44 -13.89 3.94 -20.48
N GLY A 45 -13.75 2.64 -20.75
CA GLY A 45 -14.43 2.00 -21.88
C GLY A 45 -14.21 2.72 -23.21
N CYS A 46 -15.21 2.62 -24.10
CA CYS A 46 -15.17 3.25 -25.43
C CYS A 46 -15.37 4.77 -25.42
N GLU A 47 -15.86 5.35 -24.32
CA GLU A 47 -16.15 6.78 -24.21
C GLU A 47 -14.87 7.62 -23.99
N GLY A 48 -13.76 6.96 -23.63
CA GLY A 48 -12.47 7.59 -23.47
C GLY A 48 -12.33 8.37 -22.16
N ARG A 49 -11.09 8.79 -21.87
CA ARG A 49 -10.73 9.48 -20.63
C ARG A 49 -11.49 10.82 -20.51
N PRO A 50 -12.22 11.09 -19.41
CA PRO A 50 -12.88 12.36 -19.19
C PRO A 50 -11.88 13.53 -19.19
N GLU A 51 -12.09 14.52 -20.04
CA GLU A 51 -11.26 15.72 -20.08
C GLU A 51 -11.51 16.63 -18.86
N GLY A 52 -10.44 17.20 -18.31
CA GLY A 52 -10.51 18.23 -17.27
C GLY A 52 -10.93 17.76 -15.87
N LYS A 53 -11.17 16.47 -15.64
CA LYS A 53 -11.52 15.93 -14.32
C LYS A 53 -10.34 15.16 -13.70
N PRO A 54 -10.12 15.28 -12.38
CA PRO A 54 -9.19 14.40 -11.67
C PRO A 54 -9.67 12.96 -11.76
N ILE A 55 -8.72 12.06 -12.02
CA ILE A 55 -8.97 10.63 -12.17
C ILE A 55 -8.36 9.92 -10.98
N PHE A 56 -9.15 9.06 -10.37
CA PHE A 56 -8.78 8.31 -9.17
C PHE A 56 -8.81 6.82 -9.42
N ALA A 57 -7.79 6.12 -8.93
CA ALA A 57 -7.82 4.68 -8.72
C ALA A 57 -8.32 4.38 -7.30
N GLU A 58 -8.95 3.20 -7.15
CA GLU A 58 -9.40 2.69 -5.85
C GLU A 58 -8.39 1.68 -5.33
N LEU A 59 -7.90 1.87 -4.11
CA LEU A 59 -6.96 0.98 -3.45
C LEU A 59 -7.72 0.20 -2.39
N GLU A 60 -7.77 -1.11 -2.52
CA GLU A 60 -8.23 -2.00 -1.47
C GLU A 60 -7.12 -2.13 -0.42
N VAL A 61 -7.33 -1.52 0.74
CA VAL A 61 -6.31 -1.39 1.78
C VAL A 61 -6.75 -2.04 3.08
N TYR A 62 -5.89 -2.88 3.63
CA TYR A 62 -6.06 -3.51 4.93
C TYR A 62 -5.19 -2.84 5.98
N THR A 63 -5.76 -2.62 7.17
CA THR A 63 -5.08 -2.02 8.32
C THR A 63 -5.48 -2.74 9.60
N LEU A 64 -4.80 -2.47 10.72
CA LEU A 64 -5.22 -3.00 12.04
C LEU A 64 -6.64 -2.60 12.44
N LYS A 65 -7.18 -1.51 11.85
CA LYS A 65 -8.55 -1.05 12.11
C LYS A 65 -9.58 -1.73 11.20
N GLY A 66 -9.14 -2.62 10.30
CA GLY A 66 -9.95 -3.27 9.30
C GLY A 66 -9.68 -2.78 7.86
N PRO A 67 -10.41 -3.35 6.89
CA PRO A 67 -10.32 -2.99 5.48
C PRO A 67 -10.96 -1.63 5.20
N LYS A 68 -10.42 -0.92 4.22
CA LYS A 68 -10.95 0.33 3.69
C LYS A 68 -10.59 0.49 2.22
N VAL A 69 -11.34 1.33 1.51
CA VAL A 69 -10.99 1.74 0.15
C VAL A 69 -10.45 3.16 0.17
N LEU A 70 -9.24 3.35 -0.37
CA LEU A 70 -8.64 4.67 -0.55
C LEU A 70 -8.73 5.10 -2.01
N LEU A 71 -8.81 6.40 -2.24
CA LEU A 71 -8.77 7.01 -3.57
C LEU A 71 -7.44 7.73 -3.75
N ALA A 72 -6.67 7.29 -4.75
CA ALA A 72 -5.42 7.94 -5.16
C ALA A 72 -5.58 8.54 -6.55
N ALA A 73 -5.10 9.77 -6.75
CA ALA A 73 -4.97 10.30 -8.10
C ALA A 73 -3.94 9.45 -8.87
N LEU A 74 -4.15 9.20 -10.16
CA LEU A 74 -3.22 8.37 -10.95
C LEU A 74 -1.78 8.88 -10.88
N GLN A 75 -1.58 10.20 -10.95
CA GLN A 75 -0.25 10.80 -10.81
C GLN A 75 0.40 10.45 -9.46
N THR A 76 -0.38 10.34 -8.39
CA THR A 76 0.14 9.93 -7.08
C THR A 76 0.61 8.49 -7.12
N LEU A 77 -0.07 7.58 -7.82
CA LEU A 77 0.37 6.19 -7.96
C LEU A 77 1.73 6.09 -8.67
N ASP A 78 1.89 6.83 -9.78
CA ASP A 78 3.13 6.87 -10.55
C ASP A 78 4.32 7.39 -9.71
N GLU A 79 4.09 8.41 -8.88
CA GLU A 79 5.12 9.04 -8.04
C GLU A 79 5.49 8.22 -6.79
N THR A 80 4.51 7.53 -6.19
CA THR A 80 4.69 6.86 -4.90
C THR A 80 4.97 5.37 -5.00
N GLY A 81 4.74 4.76 -6.17
CA GLY A 81 4.91 3.33 -6.37
C GLY A 81 3.94 2.48 -5.55
N LEU A 82 2.73 3.00 -5.31
CA LEU A 82 1.66 2.27 -4.63
C LEU A 82 0.97 1.35 -5.65
N TYR A 83 1.33 0.08 -5.63
CA TYR A 83 0.80 -0.96 -6.51
C TYR A 83 0.12 -2.08 -5.73
N ASP A 84 -0.36 -3.08 -6.46
CA ASP A 84 -0.85 -4.33 -5.89
C ASP A 84 0.19 -4.98 -4.99
N GLN A 85 -0.29 -5.62 -3.92
CA GLN A 85 0.49 -6.44 -3.00
C GLN A 85 1.65 -5.68 -2.34
N MET A 86 1.40 -4.44 -1.96
CA MET A 86 2.41 -3.57 -1.32
C MET A 86 2.07 -3.35 0.16
N TRP A 87 3.07 -3.52 1.01
CA TRP A 87 3.01 -2.99 2.37
C TRP A 87 3.43 -1.52 2.38
N VAL A 88 2.85 -0.73 3.27
CA VAL A 88 3.19 0.69 3.45
C VAL A 88 3.32 0.99 4.94
N GLY A 89 4.39 1.66 5.35
CA GLY A 89 4.66 1.92 6.77
C GLY A 89 6.02 2.55 7.04
N TYR A 90 6.50 2.43 8.28
CA TYR A 90 7.76 3.03 8.72
C TYR A 90 8.90 2.01 8.75
N LEU A 91 9.99 2.29 8.04
CA LEU A 91 11.24 1.54 8.14
C LEU A 91 12.18 2.26 9.12
N LYS A 92 12.50 1.60 10.23
CA LYS A 92 13.61 1.98 11.11
C LYS A 92 14.88 1.31 10.61
N LYS A 93 15.73 2.08 9.95
CA LYS A 93 17.01 1.60 9.39
C LYS A 93 18.01 1.27 10.50
N LYS A 94 19.03 0.48 10.15
CA LYS A 94 20.10 0.07 11.06
C LYS A 94 20.91 1.23 11.65
N ASP A 95 21.00 2.35 10.93
CA ASP A 95 21.64 3.59 11.40
C ASP A 95 20.74 4.42 12.35
N GLY A 96 19.53 3.94 12.65
CA GLY A 96 18.56 4.60 13.52
C GLY A 96 17.65 5.61 12.81
N THR A 97 17.86 5.89 11.52
CA THR A 97 16.97 6.76 10.74
C THR A 97 15.62 6.08 10.49
N ILE A 98 14.57 6.90 10.39
CA ILE A 98 13.20 6.43 10.12
C ILE A 98 12.76 7.02 8.79
N ALA A 99 12.25 6.19 7.89
CA ALA A 99 11.65 6.60 6.63
C ALA A 99 10.26 5.97 6.48
N PHE A 100 9.33 6.70 5.87
CA PHE A 100 8.06 6.12 5.43
C PHE A 100 8.27 5.51 4.04
N VAL A 101 7.92 4.25 3.88
CA VAL A 101 8.26 3.46 2.70
C VAL A 101 7.13 2.53 2.29
N SER A 102 7.18 2.11 1.04
CA SER A 102 6.43 0.96 0.54
C SER A 102 7.39 -0.21 0.27
N CYS A 103 6.95 -1.44 0.50
CA CYS A 103 7.68 -2.65 0.12
C CYS A 103 6.74 -3.69 -0.49
N ARG A 104 7.21 -4.40 -1.52
CA ARG A 104 6.44 -5.46 -2.17
C ARG A 104 6.41 -6.69 -1.27
N ASP A 105 5.25 -7.34 -1.18
CA ASP A 105 5.11 -8.52 -0.32
C ASP A 105 6.12 -9.62 -0.66
N GLY A 106 6.86 -10.06 0.35
CA GLY A 106 7.90 -11.09 0.20
C GLY A 106 9.17 -10.66 -0.53
N VAL A 107 9.36 -9.37 -0.83
CA VAL A 107 10.58 -8.84 -1.48
C VAL A 107 11.33 -7.94 -0.51
N ASP A 108 12.65 -8.15 -0.39
CA ASP A 108 13.55 -7.36 0.45
C ASP A 108 14.00 -6.05 -0.23
N GLU A 109 13.03 -5.29 -0.74
CA GLU A 109 13.24 -4.01 -1.39
C GLU A 109 12.16 -3.01 -0.94
N TYR A 110 12.53 -1.73 -0.89
CA TYR A 110 11.61 -0.68 -0.48
C TYR A 110 11.79 0.58 -1.32
N THR A 111 10.72 1.36 -1.43
CA THR A 111 10.70 2.69 -2.04
C THR A 111 10.29 3.71 -1.00
N VAL A 112 10.97 4.86 -0.92
CA VAL A 112 10.58 5.94 -0.02
C VAL A 112 9.32 6.60 -0.54
N VAL A 113 8.32 6.74 0.32
CA VAL A 113 7.01 7.34 0.01
C VAL A 113 6.88 8.65 0.78
N ASP A 114 6.40 9.72 0.12
CA ASP A 114 6.03 10.93 0.84
C ASP A 114 4.82 10.65 1.73
N LYS A 115 5.04 10.66 3.05
CA LYS A 115 3.99 10.43 4.04
C LYS A 115 2.83 11.41 3.89
N LYS A 116 3.07 12.66 3.46
CA LYS A 116 2.00 13.63 3.22
C LYS A 116 1.11 13.21 2.06
N GLN A 117 1.67 12.63 1.00
CA GLN A 117 0.88 12.13 -0.12
C GLN A 117 0.03 10.92 0.32
N TRP A 118 0.60 10.00 1.11
CA TRP A 118 -0.14 8.88 1.70
C TRP A 118 -1.30 9.35 2.61
N ASP A 119 -1.05 10.29 3.50
CA ASP A 119 -2.07 10.79 4.44
C ASP A 119 -3.18 11.60 3.76
N ASN A 120 -2.91 12.13 2.56
CA ASN A 120 -3.90 12.87 1.76
C ASN A 120 -4.78 11.96 0.88
N LEU A 121 -4.53 10.64 0.86
CA LEU A 121 -5.40 9.70 0.17
C LEU A 121 -6.79 9.75 0.80
N LYS A 122 -7.82 9.92 -0.05
CA LYS A 122 -9.19 10.07 0.44
C LYS A 122 -9.75 8.70 0.79
N VAL A 123 -10.39 8.57 1.95
CA VAL A 123 -11.19 7.38 2.27
C VAL A 123 -12.49 7.45 1.47
N LYS A 124 -12.81 6.39 0.73
CA LYS A 124 -14.11 6.24 0.07
C LYS A 124 -15.14 5.86 1.12
N THR A 125 -16.01 6.80 1.48
CA THR A 125 -17.19 6.51 2.31
C THR A 125 -18.22 5.77 1.46
N ILE A 126 -18.67 4.61 1.96
CA ILE A 126 -19.73 3.79 1.35
C ILE A 126 -21.09 4.30 1.84
#